data_AF-A0A2T6KTP0-F1
#
_entry.id   AF-A0A2T6KTP0-F1
#
_cell.length_a   1.000
_cell.length_b   1.000
_cell.length_c   1.000
_cell.angle_alpha   90.00
_cell.angle_beta   90.00
_cell.angle_gamma   90.00
#
_symmetry.space_group_name_H-M   'P 1'
#
loop_
_entity.id
_entity.type
_entity.pdbx_description
1 polymer ?
#
loop_
_entity_poly.entity_id
_entity_poly.type
_entity_poly.pdbx_seq_one_letter_code
_entity_poly.pdbx_strand_id
1 'polypeptide(L)'
;MNASRTPQITTGSVICQAGPFYLSVQHVGDDQDPDGSTRHRYEYLVMNQQSTSQRYKARDLHNRGVVDADAAICYLIGHLYAIGRTVQDYTPDPDDNSMGLLPEWLQQTTAAHVDDLLAHMEMHEELLSGPTDLTFDLDDPET
;
A
#
# COMPACT_ATOMS: atom_id res chain seq x y z
N MET A 1 -22.06 19.24 14.75
CA MET A 1 -21.53 19.97 13.58
C MET A 1 -20.55 19.03 12.90
N ASN A 2 -21.02 18.26 11.91
CA ASN A 2 -20.17 17.33 11.16
C ASN A 2 -19.37 18.15 10.14
N ALA A 3 -18.06 18.21 10.32
CA ALA A 3 -17.16 18.75 9.33
C ALA A 3 -17.01 17.69 8.21
N SER A 4 -17.69 17.89 7.10
CA SER A 4 -17.41 17.18 5.85
C SER A 4 -15.96 17.48 5.46
N ARG A 5 -15.05 16.54 5.72
CA ARG A 5 -13.68 16.62 5.20
C ARG A 5 -13.77 16.36 3.71
N THR A 6 -13.62 17.41 2.92
CA THR A 6 -13.33 17.28 1.48
C THR A 6 -12.13 16.36 1.34
N PRO A 7 -12.16 15.32 0.47
CA PRO A 7 -11.00 14.46 0.24
C PRO A 7 -9.81 15.35 -0.13
N GLN A 8 -8.82 15.39 0.75
CA GLN A 8 -7.67 16.25 0.57
C GLN A 8 -6.81 15.66 -0.55
N ILE A 9 -6.53 16.47 -1.56
CA ILE A 9 -5.59 16.15 -2.62
C ILE A 9 -4.18 16.17 -1.98
N THR A 10 -3.75 15.05 -1.42
CA THR A 10 -2.36 14.89 -0.95
C THR A 10 -1.51 14.47 -2.14
N THR A 11 -1.05 15.45 -2.92
CA THR A 11 -0.10 15.25 -4.03
C THR A 11 1.36 15.23 -3.57
N GLY A 12 1.62 15.57 -2.30
CA GLY A 12 2.94 15.50 -1.69
C GLY A 12 3.41 14.07 -1.47
N SER A 13 4.71 13.89 -1.28
CA SER A 13 5.27 12.60 -0.86
C SER A 13 4.78 12.28 0.56
N VAL A 14 4.19 11.11 0.74
CA VAL A 14 3.83 10.56 2.05
C VAL A 14 4.93 9.61 2.49
N ILE A 15 5.27 9.65 3.77
CA ILE A 15 6.31 8.82 4.39
C ILE A 15 5.70 8.12 5.59
N CYS A 16 5.96 6.82 5.71
CA CYS A 16 5.55 6.01 6.85
C CYS A 16 6.71 5.13 7.28
N GLN A 17 6.78 4.83 8.58
CA GLN A 17 7.69 3.82 9.11
C GLN A 17 6.84 2.67 9.64
N ALA A 18 7.08 1.44 9.16
CA ALA A 18 6.38 0.24 9.62
C ALA A 18 7.43 -0.83 9.96
N GLY A 19 7.64 -1.10 11.26
CA GLY A 19 8.72 -1.98 11.71
C GLY A 19 10.10 -1.47 11.24
N PRO A 20 10.92 -2.29 10.56
CA PRO A 20 12.22 -1.86 10.02
C PRO A 20 12.09 -1.10 8.69
N PHE A 21 10.88 -0.96 8.15
CA PHE A 21 10.68 -0.35 6.84
C PHE A 21 10.51 1.17 6.95
N TYR A 22 11.31 1.88 6.18
CA TYR A 22 11.00 3.25 5.78
C TYR A 22 10.31 3.19 4.41
N LEU A 23 9.09 3.70 4.36
CA LEU A 23 8.23 3.71 3.19
C LEU A 23 8.03 5.15 2.72
N SER A 24 8.13 5.38 1.43
CA SER A 24 7.75 6.63 0.80
C SER A 24 6.91 6.36 -0.43
N VAL A 25 5.82 7.11 -0.59
CA VAL A 25 4.93 7.05 -1.74
C VAL A 25 4.70 8.46 -2.28
N GLN A 26 4.70 8.61 -3.59
CA GLN A 26 4.44 9.87 -4.25
C GLN A 26 3.65 9.66 -5.54
N HIS A 27 2.65 10.51 -5.78
CA HIS A 27 1.96 10.57 -7.08
C HIS A 27 2.91 11.08 -8.16
N VAL A 28 3.02 10.35 -9.28
CA VAL A 28 3.96 10.67 -10.37
C VAL A 28 3.29 10.93 -11.71
N GLY A 29 1.96 10.84 -11.76
CA GLY A 29 1.16 11.18 -12.93
C GLY A 29 0.00 10.22 -13.13
N ASP A 30 -0.67 10.37 -14.27
CA ASP A 30 -1.93 9.69 -14.56
C ASP A 30 -1.83 8.92 -15.88
N ASP A 31 -2.57 7.82 -15.97
CA ASP A 31 -2.86 7.10 -17.20
C ASP A 31 -4.36 7.19 -17.49
N GLN A 32 -4.73 7.25 -18.76
CA GLN A 32 -6.12 7.10 -19.21
C GLN A 32 -6.35 5.65 -19.61
N ASP A 33 -7.30 5.00 -18.97
CA ASP A 33 -7.74 3.66 -19.35
C ASP A 33 -8.69 3.73 -20.57
N PRO A 34 -8.81 2.65 -21.37
CA PRO A 34 -9.65 2.65 -22.57
C PRO A 34 -11.15 2.92 -22.33
N ASP A 35 -11.62 2.72 -21.11
CA ASP A 35 -12.99 3.01 -20.66
C ASP A 35 -13.20 4.49 -20.29
N GLY A 36 -12.16 5.33 -20.42
CA GLY A 36 -12.19 6.75 -20.06
C GLY A 36 -11.97 7.02 -18.56
N SER A 37 -11.72 5.98 -17.75
CA SER A 37 -11.32 6.17 -16.36
C SER A 37 -9.87 6.63 -16.25
N THR A 38 -9.56 7.36 -15.17
CA THR A 38 -8.20 7.80 -14.88
C THR A 38 -7.58 6.89 -13.83
N ARG A 39 -6.39 6.39 -14.12
CA ARG A 39 -5.58 5.63 -13.18
C ARG A 39 -4.39 6.47 -12.74
N HIS A 40 -4.41 6.89 -11.48
CA HIS A 40 -3.34 7.62 -10.83
C HIS A 40 -2.18 6.68 -10.53
N ARG A 41 -0.97 7.05 -10.94
CA ARG A 41 0.26 6.27 -10.73
C ARG A 41 1.07 6.83 -9.59
N TYR A 42 1.67 5.93 -8.84
CA TYR A 42 2.51 6.26 -7.70
C TYR A 42 3.86 5.58 -7.84
N GLU A 43 4.91 6.33 -7.52
CA GLU A 43 6.22 5.78 -7.26
C GLU A 43 6.34 5.50 -5.77
N TYR A 44 6.95 4.38 -5.41
CA TYR A 44 7.24 4.06 -4.02
C TYR A 44 8.67 3.60 -3.81
N LEU A 45 9.16 3.85 -2.59
CA LEU A 45 10.46 3.44 -2.10
C LEU A 45 10.27 2.69 -0.79
N VAL A 46 10.84 1.49 -0.72
CA VAL A 46 10.98 0.68 0.50
C VAL A 46 12.45 0.62 0.86
N MET A 47 12.80 1.00 2.09
CA MET A 47 14.15 0.84 2.61
C MET A 47 14.11 0.03 3.90
N ASN A 48 15.07 -0.88 4.06
CA ASN A 48 15.33 -1.45 5.37
C ASN A 48 16.19 -0.48 6.19
N GLN A 49 15.66 0.05 7.29
CA GLN A 49 16.38 0.97 8.17
C GLN A 49 17.55 0.31 8.91
N GLN A 50 17.57 -1.03 8.99
CA GLN A 50 18.67 -1.80 9.56
C GLN A 50 19.83 -1.98 8.57
N SER A 51 19.63 -1.71 7.28
CA SER A 51 20.65 -1.85 6.25
C SER A 51 20.52 -0.79 5.16
N THR A 52 21.45 0.16 5.13
CA THR A 52 21.42 1.30 4.20
C THR A 52 21.59 0.92 2.71
N SER A 53 22.03 -0.31 2.42
CA SER A 53 22.15 -0.85 1.07
C SER A 53 20.88 -1.53 0.56
N GLN A 54 19.92 -1.84 1.45
CA GLN A 54 18.68 -2.53 1.10
C GLN A 54 17.59 -1.52 0.78
N ARG A 55 17.39 -1.30 -0.52
CA ARG A 55 16.44 -0.33 -1.06
C ARG A 55 15.74 -0.93 -2.27
N TYR A 56 14.43 -0.78 -2.34
CA TYR A 56 13.60 -1.21 -3.47
C TYR A 56 12.71 -0.05 -3.92
N LYS A 57 12.69 0.23 -5.22
CA LYS A 57 11.97 1.35 -5.80
C LYS A 57 11.20 0.88 -7.02
N ALA A 58 9.92 1.20 -7.09
CA ALA A 58 9.05 0.80 -8.19
C ALA A 58 7.93 1.83 -8.44
N ARG A 59 7.16 1.61 -9.51
CA ARG A 59 6.16 2.55 -10.06
C ARG A 59 4.86 1.86 -10.51
N ASP A 60 4.68 0.63 -10.06
CA ASP A 60 3.55 -0.25 -10.39
C ASP A 60 2.41 -0.14 -9.37
N LEU A 61 2.41 0.92 -8.55
CA LEU A 61 1.31 1.24 -7.67
C LEU A 61 0.36 2.19 -8.39
N HIS A 62 -0.92 1.83 -8.42
CA HIS A 62 -1.95 2.62 -9.10
C HIS A 62 -3.28 2.61 -8.35
N ASN A 63 -4.03 3.70 -8.46
CA ASN A 63 -5.39 3.83 -7.93
C ASN A 63 -6.32 4.48 -8.97
N ARG A 64 -7.60 4.08 -9.02
CA ARG A 64 -8.65 4.67 -9.87
C ARG A 64 -9.59 5.64 -9.14
N GLY A 65 -9.41 5.81 -7.83
CA GLY A 65 -10.12 6.78 -7.00
C GLY A 65 -9.53 8.19 -7.10
N VAL A 66 -9.60 8.95 -6.02
CA VAL A 66 -8.97 10.28 -5.93
C VAL A 66 -7.44 10.14 -5.83
N VAL A 67 -6.68 11.16 -6.24
CA VAL A 67 -5.24 11.24 -5.92
C VAL A 67 -5.09 11.36 -4.40
N ASP A 68 -4.60 10.29 -3.79
CA ASP A 68 -4.49 10.15 -2.35
C ASP A 68 -3.24 9.32 -2.04
N ALA A 69 -2.15 10.02 -1.73
CA ALA A 69 -0.89 9.39 -1.36
C ALA A 69 -0.97 8.69 0.02
N ASP A 70 -1.91 9.08 0.88
CA ASP A 70 -2.16 8.41 2.16
C ASP A 70 -2.84 7.05 1.91
N ALA A 71 -3.88 7.01 1.08
CA ALA A 71 -4.46 5.74 0.64
C ALA A 71 -3.43 4.85 -0.08
N ALA A 72 -2.59 5.45 -0.94
CA ALA A 72 -1.55 4.73 -1.65
C ALA A 72 -0.50 4.09 -0.70
N ILE A 73 -0.10 4.77 0.39
CA ILE A 73 0.82 4.17 1.36
C ILE A 73 0.17 3.03 2.16
N CYS A 74 -1.14 3.09 2.41
CA CYS A 74 -1.90 2.00 3.02
C CYS A 74 -1.89 0.76 2.11
N TYR A 75 -2.14 0.93 0.81
CA TYR A 75 -2.05 -0.15 -0.17
C TYR A 75 -0.64 -0.77 -0.22
N LEU A 76 0.41 0.05 -0.14
CA LEU A 76 1.78 -0.44 -0.08
C LEU A 76 2.03 -1.31 1.16
N ILE A 77 1.59 -0.87 2.34
CA ILE A 77 1.72 -1.65 3.58
C ILE A 77 0.97 -2.99 3.47
N GLY A 78 -0.27 -2.98 2.96
CA GLY A 78 -1.05 -4.20 2.73
C GLY A 78 -0.38 -5.15 1.74
N HIS A 79 0.24 -4.63 0.68
CA HIS A 79 0.99 -5.44 -0.27
C HIS A 79 2.22 -6.09 0.39
N LEU A 80 2.99 -5.34 1.18
CA LEU A 80 4.15 -5.86 1.94
C LEU A 80 3.72 -6.93 2.96
N TYR A 81 2.59 -6.73 3.63
CA TYR A 81 2.00 -7.71 4.54
C TYR A 81 1.65 -9.01 3.79
N ALA A 82 0.97 -8.91 2.64
CA ALA A 82 0.61 -10.07 1.82
C ALA A 82 1.85 -10.85 1.33
N ILE A 83 2.91 -10.15 0.93
CA ILE A 83 4.22 -10.76 0.61
C ILE A 83 4.75 -11.54 1.82
N GLY A 84 4.81 -10.90 2.99
CA GLY A 84 5.35 -11.53 4.19
C GLY A 84 4.55 -12.77 4.62
N ARG A 85 3.22 -12.68 4.58
CA ARG A 85 2.32 -13.82 4.83
C ARG A 85 2.53 -14.94 3.82
N THR A 86 2.64 -14.61 2.53
CA THR A 86 2.89 -15.62 1.48
C THR A 86 4.21 -16.34 1.74
N VAL A 87 5.27 -15.63 2.10
CA VAL A 87 6.57 -16.24 2.42
C VAL A 87 6.52 -17.11 3.69
N GLN A 88 5.73 -16.73 4.70
CA GLN A 88 5.54 -17.53 5.91
C GLN A 88 4.71 -18.81 5.65
N ASP A 89 3.63 -18.69 4.88
CA ASP A 89 2.63 -19.74 4.71
C ASP A 89 2.94 -20.67 3.53
N TYR A 90 3.67 -20.19 2.53
CA TYR A 90 4.01 -20.95 1.33
C TYR A 90 5.47 -21.40 1.37
N THR A 91 5.68 -22.72 1.31
CA THR A 91 6.99 -23.26 0.94
C THR A 91 7.09 -23.16 -0.58
N PRO A 92 8.02 -22.37 -1.15
CA PRO A 92 8.11 -22.20 -2.59
C PRO A 92 8.27 -23.56 -3.27
N ASP A 93 7.39 -23.87 -4.22
CA ASP A 93 7.70 -24.90 -5.21
C ASP A 93 8.99 -24.42 -5.93
N PRO A 94 10.05 -25.25 -6.04
CA PRO A 94 11.27 -24.87 -6.73
C PRO A 94 11.06 -24.42 -8.19
N ASP A 95 9.93 -24.77 -8.80
CA ASP A 95 9.55 -24.32 -10.15
C ASP A 95 8.61 -23.10 -10.16
N ASP A 96 8.13 -22.63 -8.99
CA ASP A 96 7.27 -21.45 -8.86
C ASP A 96 8.09 -20.17 -8.66
N ASN A 97 8.27 -19.44 -9.75
CA ASN A 97 8.96 -18.14 -9.75
C ASN A 97 8.01 -16.94 -9.57
N SER A 98 6.78 -17.15 -9.07
CA SER A 98 5.79 -16.06 -8.90
C SER A 98 6.28 -14.94 -7.97
N MET A 99 7.18 -15.26 -7.02
CA MET A 99 7.81 -14.29 -6.11
C MET A 99 9.15 -13.74 -6.63
N GLY A 100 9.66 -14.22 -7.77
CA GLY A 100 10.99 -13.85 -8.31
C GLY A 100 11.12 -12.40 -8.79
N LEU A 101 10.03 -11.61 -8.74
CA LEU A 101 10.01 -10.21 -9.15
C LEU A 101 10.45 -9.25 -8.03
N LEU A 102 10.52 -9.71 -6.78
CA LEU A 102 10.94 -8.91 -5.64
C LEU A 102 12.33 -9.32 -5.13
N PRO A 103 13.16 -8.38 -4.64
CA PRO A 103 14.43 -8.73 -4.03
C PRO A 103 14.23 -9.68 -2.84
N GLU A 104 15.09 -10.69 -2.72
CA GLU A 104 15.04 -11.69 -1.65
C GLU A 104 15.03 -11.05 -0.25
N TRP A 105 15.85 -10.01 -0.04
CA TRP A 105 15.88 -9.30 1.25
C TRP A 105 14.53 -8.70 1.62
N LEU A 106 13.76 -8.21 0.63
CA LEU A 106 12.47 -7.59 0.87
C LEU A 106 11.47 -8.65 1.32
N GLN A 107 11.44 -9.79 0.63
CA GLN A 107 10.60 -10.94 0.96
C GLN A 107 10.90 -11.47 2.37
N GLN A 108 12.18 -11.67 2.70
CA GLN A 108 12.58 -12.19 4.02
C GLN A 108 12.29 -11.19 5.14
N THR A 109 12.52 -9.89 4.90
CA THR A 109 12.26 -8.87 5.92
C THR A 109 10.77 -8.69 6.15
N THR A 110 9.93 -8.71 5.11
CA THR A 110 8.48 -8.60 5.30
C THR A 110 7.93 -9.81 6.04
N ALA A 111 8.44 -11.02 5.73
CA ALA A 111 8.09 -12.24 6.45
C ALA A 111 8.51 -12.21 7.93
N ALA A 112 9.65 -11.60 8.26
CA ALA A 112 10.11 -11.48 9.65
C ALA A 112 9.32 -10.43 10.46
N HIS A 113 8.67 -9.48 9.78
CA HIS A 113 8.01 -8.31 10.38
C HIS A 113 6.53 -8.17 9.98
N VAL A 114 5.87 -9.30 9.72
CA VAL A 114 4.44 -9.34 9.33
C VAL A 114 3.56 -8.66 10.38
N ASP A 115 3.82 -8.86 11.66
CA ASP A 115 3.02 -8.29 12.75
C ASP A 115 3.15 -6.76 12.81
N ASP A 116 4.35 -6.22 12.55
CA ASP A 116 4.58 -4.77 12.47
C ASP A 116 3.78 -4.16 11.31
N LEU A 117 3.75 -4.84 10.16
CA LEU A 117 3.00 -4.43 8.97
C LEU A 117 1.49 -4.47 9.22
N LEU A 118 0.99 -5.51 9.90
CA LEU A 118 -0.43 -5.63 10.27
C LEU A 118 -0.85 -4.48 11.21
N ALA A 119 -0.08 -4.22 12.25
CA ALA A 119 -0.38 -3.15 13.20
C ALA A 119 -0.45 -1.76 12.53
N HIS A 120 0.44 -1.51 11.55
CA HIS A 120 0.39 -0.26 10.78
C HIS A 120 -0.80 -0.22 9.83
N MET A 121 -1.17 -1.34 9.22
CA MET A 121 -2.37 -1.43 8.39
C MET A 121 -3.63 -1.10 9.20
N GLU A 122 -3.77 -1.66 10.41
CA GLU A 122 -4.90 -1.39 11.32
C GLU A 122 -4.96 0.08 11.75
N MET A 123 -3.83 0.67 12.13
CA MET A 123 -3.74 2.11 12.47
C MET A 123 -4.14 3.01 11.29
N HIS A 124 -3.79 2.61 10.07
CA HIS A 124 -4.14 3.35 8.86
C HIS A 124 -5.59 3.12 8.41
N GLU A 125 -6.19 1.96 8.70
CA GLU A 125 -7.62 1.70 8.49
C GLU A 125 -8.49 2.63 9.36
N GLU A 126 -8.09 2.89 10.61
CA GLU A 126 -8.74 3.88 11.48
C GLU A 126 -8.68 5.31 10.90
N LEU A 127 -7.59 5.64 10.19
CA LEU A 127 -7.43 6.95 9.52
C LEU A 127 -8.31 7.08 8.27
N LEU A 128 -8.50 5.98 7.54
CA LEU A 128 -9.40 5.92 6.38
C LEU A 128 -10.89 5.85 6.77
N SER A 129 -11.20 5.41 8.00
CA SER A 129 -12.57 5.28 8.54
C SER A 129 -13.02 6.44 9.45
N GLY A 130 -12.24 7.52 9.56
CA GLY A 130 -12.68 8.75 10.21
C GLY A 130 -13.92 9.35 9.52
N PRO A 131 -14.82 10.02 10.28
CA PRO A 131 -16.25 9.71 10.27
C PRO A 131 -16.82 9.49 8.87
N THR A 132 -16.74 8.26 8.39
CA THR A 132 -17.48 7.80 7.22
C THR A 132 -18.93 7.62 7.64
N ASP A 133 -19.75 8.65 7.41
CA ASP A 133 -21.21 8.57 7.32
C ASP A 133 -21.63 7.86 6.02
N LEU A 134 -20.89 6.81 5.66
CA LEU A 134 -21.12 5.90 4.56
C LEU A 134 -20.60 4.55 5.03
N THR A 135 -21.40 3.91 5.88
CA THR A 135 -21.44 2.45 5.93
C THR A 135 -21.48 1.95 4.50
N PHE A 136 -20.44 1.23 4.08
CA PHE A 136 -20.56 0.31 2.95
C PHE A 136 -21.59 -0.73 3.38
N ASP A 137 -22.87 -0.42 3.13
CA ASP A 137 -23.97 -1.34 3.31
C ASP A 137 -23.86 -2.34 2.15
N LEU A 138 -23.17 -3.45 2.39
CA LEU A 138 -23.04 -4.54 1.42
C LEU A 138 -24.36 -5.31 1.21
N ASP A 139 -25.44 -4.87 1.87
CA ASP A 139 -26.78 -5.46 1.84
C ASP A 139 -27.85 -4.53 1.21
N ASP A 140 -27.50 -3.43 0.53
CA ASP A 140 -28.48 -2.63 -0.22
C ASP A 140 -28.44 -2.90 -1.74
N PRO A 141 -29.32 -3.77 -2.28
CA PRO A 141 -29.34 -4.12 -3.68
C PRO A 141 -30.15 -3.14 -4.55
N GLU A 142 -30.29 -1.85 -4.20
CA GLU A 142 -30.83 -0.86 -5.15
C GLU A 142 -30.21 0.54 -4.95
N THR A 143 -29.12 0.83 -5.69
CA THR A 143 -28.91 2.17 -6.29
C THR A 143 -28.21 2.07 -7.65
#